data_AF-A0A090RQV3-F1
#
_entry.id   AF-A0A090RQV3-F1
#
_cell.length_a   1.000
_cell.length_b   1.000
_cell.length_c   1.000
_cell.angle_alpha   90.00
_cell.angle_beta   90.00
_cell.angle_gamma   90.00
#
_symmetry.space_group_name_H-M   'P 1'
#
loop_
_entity.id
_entity.type
_entity.pdbx_description
1 polymer ?
#
loop_
_entity_poly.entity_id
_entity_poly.type
_entity_poly.pdbx_seq_one_letter_code
_entity_poly.pdbx_strand_id
1 'polypeptide(L)'
;MLMVGLLIGSTFGLATGVETAIVASLFVVSAAIWHAFSASQKMVKLAVGLCIGMMFFHGYAHGVEAEGTLGQFSLGMALGATALMTLGTQIGSRVASRWMSVGVAAASSLFLMAA
;
A
#
# COMPACT_ATOMS: atom_id res chain seq x y z
N MET A 1 -1.71 4.05 -10.55
CA MET A 1 -0.73 4.76 -9.69
C MET A 1 0.53 3.96 -9.46
N LEU A 2 0.44 2.68 -9.07
CA LEU A 2 1.61 1.80 -8.87
C LEU A 2 2.59 1.77 -10.07
N MET A 3 2.13 1.45 -11.28
CA MET A 3 3.00 1.40 -12.47
C MET A 3 3.59 2.77 -12.86
N VAL A 4 2.82 3.85 -12.62
CA VAL A 4 3.27 5.22 -12.92
C VAL A 4 4.38 5.62 -11.94
N GLY A 5 4.19 5.31 -10.66
CA GLY A 5 5.23 5.47 -9.64
C GLY A 5 6.49 4.72 -10.01
N LEU A 6 6.36 3.42 -10.38
CA LEU A 6 7.49 2.59 -10.81
C LEU A 6 8.30 3.24 -11.94
N LEU A 7 7.62 3.67 -12.99
CA LEU A 7 8.27 4.30 -14.13
C LEU A 7 9.03 5.55 -13.69
N ILE A 8 8.39 6.43 -12.92
CA ILE A 8 9.00 7.67 -12.44
C ILE A 8 10.20 7.35 -11.53
N GLY A 9 10.05 6.45 -10.56
CA GLY A 9 11.14 6.04 -9.67
C GLY A 9 12.35 5.50 -10.41
N SER A 10 12.13 4.70 -11.45
CA SER A 10 13.20 4.14 -12.29
C SER A 10 13.94 5.19 -13.13
N THR A 11 13.31 6.33 -13.40
CA THR A 11 13.89 7.41 -14.21
C THR A 11 14.55 8.51 -13.38
N PHE A 12 13.97 8.89 -12.24
CA PHE A 12 14.44 10.02 -11.44
C PHE A 12 15.41 9.61 -10.33
N GLY A 13 15.39 8.34 -9.90
CA GLY A 13 16.27 7.84 -8.85
C GLY A 13 16.08 8.51 -7.48
N LEU A 14 16.89 8.05 -6.52
CA LEU A 14 16.95 8.41 -5.09
C LEU A 14 15.95 9.45 -4.56
N ALA A 15 14.99 9.01 -3.74
CA ALA A 15 14.21 9.90 -2.87
C ALA A 15 14.39 9.47 -1.41
N THR A 16 14.78 10.41 -0.55
CA THR A 16 14.81 10.20 0.91
C THR A 16 13.38 10.08 1.44
N GLY A 17 13.15 9.16 2.37
CA GLY A 17 11.86 8.99 3.04
C GLY A 17 10.86 8.05 2.34
N VAL A 18 11.31 7.29 1.33
CA VAL A 18 10.50 6.28 0.63
C VAL A 18 10.02 5.18 1.58
N GLU A 19 10.90 4.64 2.42
CA GLU A 19 10.55 3.65 3.45
C GLU A 19 9.53 4.21 4.44
N THR A 20 9.71 5.47 4.84
CA THR A 20 8.80 6.16 5.77
C THR A 20 7.41 6.35 5.14
N ALA A 21 7.35 6.63 3.84
CA ALA A 21 6.10 6.67 3.10
C ALA A 21 5.44 5.27 3.04
N ILE A 22 6.19 4.21 2.76
CA ILE A 22 5.65 2.84 2.77
C ILE A 22 5.06 2.50 4.14
N VAL A 23 5.79 2.75 5.22
CA VAL A 23 5.31 2.50 6.59
C VAL A 23 4.06 3.34 6.89
N ALA A 24 4.07 4.63 6.58
CA ALA A 24 2.91 5.51 6.79
C ALA A 24 1.66 5.01 6.05
N SER A 25 1.83 4.39 4.87
CA SER A 25 0.71 3.84 4.10
C SER A 25 -0.04 2.73 4.83
N LEU A 26 0.66 1.93 5.65
CA LEU A 26 0.04 0.84 6.40
C LEU A 26 -0.91 1.37 7.49
N PHE A 27 -0.53 2.49 8.13
CA PHE A 27 -1.39 3.18 9.10
C PHE A 27 -2.60 3.84 8.43
N VAL A 28 -2.44 4.38 7.21
CA VAL A 28 -3.57 4.91 6.42
C VAL A 28 -4.58 3.80 6.12
N VAL A 29 -4.13 2.61 5.75
CA VAL A 29 -5.01 1.45 5.53
C VAL A 29 -5.73 1.05 6.81
N SER A 30 -5.03 1.00 7.95
CA SER A 30 -5.65 0.74 9.26
C SER A 30 -6.75 1.77 9.59
N ALA A 31 -6.50 3.05 9.37
CA ALA A 31 -7.49 4.11 9.58
C ALA A 31 -8.68 3.99 8.61
N ALA A 32 -8.43 3.61 7.36
CA ALA A 32 -9.49 3.36 6.36
C ALA A 32 -10.44 2.26 6.83
N ILE A 33 -9.89 1.14 7.32
CA ILE A 33 -10.66 0.01 7.86
C ILE A 33 -11.51 0.48 9.04
N TRP A 34 -10.92 1.20 10.00
CA TRP A 34 -11.67 1.69 11.18
C TRP A 34 -12.86 2.57 10.78
N HIS A 35 -12.61 3.53 9.89
CA HIS A 35 -13.66 4.46 9.45
C HIS A 35 -14.73 3.81 8.56
N ALA A 36 -14.42 2.73 7.85
CA ALA A 36 -15.40 1.97 7.09
C ALA A 36 -16.50 1.39 8.00
N PHE A 37 -16.18 1.05 9.25
CA PHE A 37 -17.15 0.57 10.25
C PHE A 37 -17.74 1.69 11.13
N SER A 38 -17.17 2.90 11.08
CA SER A 38 -17.62 4.06 11.89
C SER A 38 -18.60 5.00 11.15
N ALA A 39 -19.12 4.58 9.99
CA ALA A 39 -20.09 5.29 9.15
C ALA A 39 -19.66 6.67 8.56
N SER A 40 -18.41 7.11 8.75
CA SER A 40 -17.93 8.38 8.21
C SER A 40 -17.50 8.27 6.74
N GLN A 41 -18.46 8.48 5.83
CA GLN A 41 -18.22 8.44 4.39
C GLN A 41 -17.14 9.43 3.91
N LYS A 42 -17.02 10.59 4.56
CA LYS A 42 -15.98 11.58 4.24
C LYS A 42 -14.58 11.05 4.56
N MET A 43 -14.40 10.45 5.74
CA MET A 43 -13.10 9.90 6.15
C MET A 43 -12.73 8.66 5.35
N VAL A 44 -13.70 7.81 5.01
CA VAL A 44 -13.47 6.67 4.11
C VAL A 44 -12.98 7.14 2.75
N LYS A 45 -13.64 8.14 2.14
CA LYS A 45 -13.21 8.69 0.83
C LYS A 45 -11.81 9.30 0.90
N LEU A 46 -11.52 10.06 1.95
CA LEU A 46 -10.18 10.61 2.18
C LEU A 46 -9.14 9.49 2.29
N ALA A 47 -9.40 8.48 3.12
CA ALA A 47 -8.48 7.38 3.36
C ALA A 47 -8.25 6.55 2.08
N VAL A 48 -9.29 6.28 1.29
CA VAL A 48 -9.16 5.61 -0.03
C VAL A 48 -8.32 6.46 -0.98
N GLY A 49 -8.56 7.77 -1.03
CA GLY A 49 -7.74 8.69 -1.83
C GLY A 49 -6.27 8.66 -1.43
N LEU A 50 -5.99 8.66 -0.12
CA LEU A 50 -4.66 8.50 0.42
C LEU A 50 -4.05 7.14 0.04
N CYS A 51 -4.78 6.03 0.18
CA CYS A 51 -4.30 4.70 -0.25
C CYS A 51 -3.88 4.67 -1.73
N ILE A 52 -4.69 5.29 -2.62
CA ILE A 52 -4.37 5.40 -4.04
C ILE A 52 -3.10 6.24 -4.27
N GLY A 53 -2.95 7.33 -3.51
CA GLY A 53 -1.73 8.15 -3.51
C GLY A 53 -0.52 7.39 -3.00
N MET A 54 -0.65 6.63 -1.92
CA MET A 54 0.45 5.83 -1.36
C MET A 54 0.87 4.69 -2.31
N MET A 55 -0.06 4.13 -3.10
CA MET A 55 0.27 3.19 -4.18
C MET A 55 1.23 3.81 -5.22
N PHE A 56 1.18 5.12 -5.45
CA PHE A 56 2.15 5.79 -6.30
C PHE A 56 3.55 5.74 -5.68
N PHE A 57 3.69 6.16 -4.42
CA PHE A 57 4.98 6.18 -3.73
C PHE A 57 5.57 4.80 -3.52
N HIS A 58 4.73 3.78 -3.27
CA HIS A 58 5.16 2.39 -3.22
C HIS A 58 5.72 1.93 -4.59
N GLY A 59 5.05 2.30 -5.68
CA GLY A 59 5.57 2.05 -7.03
C GLY A 59 6.90 2.75 -7.27
N TYR A 60 6.99 4.02 -6.88
CA TYR A 60 8.21 4.82 -6.97
C TYR A 60 9.38 4.16 -6.24
N ALA A 61 9.15 3.67 -5.01
CA ALA A 61 10.14 2.95 -4.22
C ALA A 61 10.77 1.80 -5.00
N HIS A 62 9.90 0.90 -5.49
CA HIS A 62 10.33 -0.22 -6.31
C HIS A 62 10.96 0.22 -7.63
N GLY A 63 10.62 1.40 -8.15
CA GLY A 63 11.24 1.95 -9.35
C GLY A 63 12.69 2.36 -9.09
N VAL A 64 12.97 2.96 -7.93
CA VAL A 64 14.33 3.31 -7.49
C VAL A 64 15.18 2.06 -7.27
N GLU A 65 14.56 0.98 -6.75
CA GLU A 65 15.23 -0.29 -6.43
C GLU A 65 15.19 -1.32 -7.57
N ALA A 66 14.53 -1.02 -8.70
CA ALA A 66 14.35 -1.98 -9.77
C ALA A 66 15.67 -2.27 -10.49
N GLU A 67 16.20 -3.48 -10.29
CA GLU A 67 17.34 -4.01 -11.03
C GLU A 67 16.87 -4.89 -12.20
N GLY A 68 17.54 -4.77 -13.35
CA GLY A 68 17.26 -5.59 -14.54
C GLY A 68 16.10 -5.09 -15.42
N THR A 69 15.36 -6.01 -16.04
CA THR A 69 14.34 -5.66 -17.05
C THR A 69 13.05 -5.15 -16.39
N LEU A 70 12.84 -3.83 -16.40
CA LEU A 70 11.64 -3.16 -15.89
C LEU A 70 10.32 -3.79 -16.36
N GLY A 71 10.28 -4.28 -17.61
CA GLY A 71 9.11 -4.96 -18.16
C GLY A 71 8.72 -6.24 -17.39
N GLN A 72 9.69 -7.10 -17.06
CA GLN A 72 9.43 -8.33 -16.31
C GLN A 72 9.10 -8.02 -14.85
N PHE A 73 9.79 -7.05 -14.26
CA PHE A 73 9.55 -6.61 -12.88
C PHE A 73 8.14 -6.02 -12.72
N SER A 74 7.75 -5.09 -13.61
CA SER A 74 6.41 -4.49 -13.60
C SER A 74 5.30 -5.51 -13.81
N LEU A 75 5.52 -6.50 -14.68
CA LEU A 75 4.58 -7.60 -14.90
C LEU A 75 4.44 -8.46 -13.65
N GLY A 76 5.55 -8.87 -13.04
CA GLY A 76 5.55 -9.64 -11.79
C GLY A 76 4.85 -8.89 -10.65
N MET A 77 5.15 -7.59 -10.50
CA MET A 77 4.49 -6.73 -9.52
C MET A 77 2.99 -6.58 -9.80
N ALA A 78 2.56 -6.41 -11.06
CA ALA A 78 1.15 -6.31 -11.42
C ALA A 78 0.38 -7.60 -11.13
N LEU A 79 0.97 -8.76 -11.46
CA LEU A 79 0.39 -10.06 -11.14
C LEU A 79 0.30 -10.28 -9.63
N GLY A 80 1.38 -10.00 -8.89
CA GLY A 80 1.42 -10.10 -7.43
C GLY A 80 0.39 -9.19 -6.77
N ALA A 81 0.31 -7.93 -7.19
CA ALA A 81 -0.69 -6.99 -6.68
C ALA A 81 -2.13 -7.46 -6.96
N THR A 82 -2.38 -8.02 -8.14
CA THR A 82 -3.70 -8.57 -8.50
C THR A 82 -4.05 -9.79 -7.63
N ALA A 83 -3.08 -10.70 -7.42
CA ALA A 83 -3.26 -11.85 -6.54
C ALA A 83 -3.53 -11.41 -5.09
N LEU A 84 -2.79 -10.43 -4.57
CA LEU A 84 -3.02 -9.89 -3.23
C LEU A 84 -4.36 -9.17 -3.10
N MET A 85 -4.78 -8.39 -4.10
CA MET A 85 -6.11 -7.74 -4.10
C MET A 85 -7.24 -8.77 -4.09
N THR A 86 -7.14 -9.81 -4.92
CA THR A 86 -8.18 -10.85 -5.01
C THR A 86 -8.25 -11.70 -3.75
N LEU A 87 -7.11 -12.09 -3.18
CA LEU A 87 -7.08 -12.81 -1.90
C LEU A 87 -7.54 -11.91 -0.75
N GLY A 88 -7.09 -10.66 -0.71
CA GLY A 88 -7.46 -9.69 0.32
C GLY A 88 -8.97 -9.38 0.33
N THR A 89 -9.60 -9.27 -0.84
CA THR A 89 -11.06 -9.08 -0.93
C THR A 89 -11.84 -10.33 -0.49
N GLN A 90 -11.39 -11.53 -0.88
CA GLN A 90 -12.03 -12.77 -0.46
C GLN A 90 -11.89 -13.01 1.05
N ILE A 91 -10.69 -12.84 1.61
CA ILE A 91 -10.46 -12.99 3.05
C ILE A 91 -11.21 -11.89 3.79
N GLY A 92 -11.01 -10.63 3.38
CA GLY A 92 -11.61 -9.46 4.01
C GLY A 92 -13.12 -9.54 4.08
N SER A 93 -13.81 -10.02 3.04
CA SER A 93 -15.27 -10.20 3.07
C SER A 93 -15.75 -11.25 4.08
N ARG A 94 -14.92 -12.24 4.42
CA ARG A 94 -15.25 -13.30 5.39
C ARG A 94 -14.89 -12.96 6.83
N VAL A 95 -13.87 -12.13 7.05
CA VAL A 95 -13.36 -11.77 8.38
C VAL A 95 -13.54 -10.29 8.73
N ALA A 96 -14.33 -9.57 7.93
CA ALA A 96 -14.60 -8.14 8.06
C ALA A 96 -15.02 -7.77 9.49
N SER A 97 -14.13 -7.12 10.22
CA SER A 97 -14.42 -6.57 11.55
C SER A 97 -13.62 -5.30 11.80
N ARG A 98 -14.14 -4.43 12.67
CA ARG A 98 -13.42 -3.21 13.09
C ARG A 98 -12.06 -3.50 13.72
N TRP A 99 -11.90 -4.66 14.36
CA TRP A 99 -10.68 -5.08 15.05
C TRP A 99 -9.54 -5.42 14.09
N MET A 100 -9.86 -5.70 12.82
CA MET A 100 -8.86 -5.85 11.77
C MET A 100 -7.98 -4.60 11.64
N SER A 101 -8.54 -3.40 11.86
CA SER A 101 -7.76 -2.15 11.90
C SER A 101 -6.65 -2.18 12.95
N VAL A 102 -6.96 -2.63 14.17
CA VAL A 102 -6.00 -2.78 15.27
C VAL A 102 -4.93 -3.80 14.90
N GLY A 103 -5.33 -4.94 14.33
CA GLY A 103 -4.40 -5.97 13.85
C GLY A 103 -3.44 -5.44 12.78
N VAL A 104 -3.95 -4.69 11.80
CA VAL A 104 -3.11 -4.04 10.77
C VAL A 104 -2.17 -3.03 11.40
N ALA A 105 -2.63 -2.17 12.31
CA ALA A 105 -1.76 -1.20 12.99
C ALA A 105 -0.65 -1.90 13.81
N ALA A 106 -0.99 -2.97 14.54
CA ALA A 106 -0.01 -3.73 15.32
C ALA A 106 1.04 -4.41 14.43
N ALA A 107 0.61 -5.05 13.33
CA ALA A 107 1.52 -5.63 12.36
C ALA A 107 2.41 -4.58 11.68
N SER A 108 1.85 -3.38 11.40
CA SER A 108 2.58 -2.25 10.83
C SER A 108 3.66 -1.74 11.78
N SER A 109 3.33 -1.61 13.07
CA SER A 109 4.29 -1.24 14.11
C SER A 109 5.38 -2.29 14.29
N LEU A 110 5.01 -3.59 14.26
CA LEU A 110 5.99 -4.67 14.34
C LEU A 110 6.93 -4.67 13.14
N PHE A 111 6.40 -4.44 11.93
CA PHE A 111 7.20 -4.32 10.72
C PHE A 111 8.15 -3.11 10.81
N LEU A 112 7.67 -1.96 11.31
CA LEU A 112 8.51 -0.78 11.54
C LEU A 112 9.64 -1.05 12.57
N MET A 113 9.41 -1.91 13.56
CA MET A 113 10.44 -2.29 14.52
C MET A 113 11.45 -3.32 13.97
N ALA A 114 11.10 -4.00 12.88
CA ALA A 114 11.90 -5.05 12.26
C ALA A 114 12.65 -4.59 11.00
N ALA A 115 12.28 -3.44 10.44
CA ALA A 115 12.94 -2.76 9.33
C ALA A 115 14.05 -1.83 9.83
#